data_AF-A0A2H0XQI1-F1
#
_entry.id   AF-A0A2H0XQI1-F1
#
_cell.length_a   1.000
_cell.length_b   1.000
_cell.length_c   1.000
_cell.angle_alpha   90.00
_cell.angle_beta   90.00
_cell.angle_gamma   90.00
#
_symmetry.space_group_name_H-M   'P 1'
#
loop_
_entity.id
_entity.type
_entity.pdbx_description
1 polymer ?
#
loop_
_entity_poly.entity_id
_entity_poly.type
_entity_poly.pdbx_seq_one_letter_code
_entity_poly.pdbx_strand_id
1 'polypeptide(L)' 'TEIAMEKELRFAIREGGRTVGAGVVTEILE' A
#
# COMPACT_ATOMS: atom_id res chain seq x y z
N THR A 1 8.83 0.51 -10.81
CA THR A 1 7.74 1.41 -11.22
C THR A 1 7.43 2.31 -10.07
N GLU A 2 7.46 3.61 -10.29
CA GLU A 2 7.03 4.58 -9.29
C GLU A 2 5.52 4.69 -9.31
N ILE A 3 4.92 4.86 -8.13
CA ILE A 3 3.48 4.98 -7.95
C ILE A 3 3.24 6.29 -7.21
N ALA A 4 2.35 7.13 -7.73
CA ALA A 4 1.91 8.31 -7.01
C ALA A 4 1.26 7.88 -5.69
N MET A 5 1.78 8.40 -4.58
CA MET A 5 1.33 8.07 -3.23
C MET A 5 1.27 9.31 -2.35
N GLU A 6 0.35 9.29 -1.39
CA GLU A 6 0.18 10.31 -0.37
C GLU A 6 0.01 9.66 1.01
N LYS A 7 0.24 10.42 2.09
CA LYS A 7 -0.06 9.94 3.45
C LYS A 7 -1.56 9.63 3.56
N GLU A 8 -1.89 8.68 4.41
CA GLU A 8 -3.24 8.15 4.63
C GLU A 8 -3.86 7.39 3.44
N LEU A 9 -3.13 7.22 2.34
CA LEU A 9 -3.52 6.33 1.24
C LEU A 9 -3.66 4.90 1.75
N ARG A 10 -4.81 4.27 1.46
CA ARG A 10 -5.10 2.89 1.85
C ARG A 10 -4.69 1.92 0.75
N PHE A 11 -4.16 0.77 1.14
CA PHE A 11 -3.75 -0.28 0.20
C PHE A 11 -4.04 -1.69 0.74
N ALA A 12 -3.99 -2.67 -0.16
CA ALA A 12 -4.13 -4.09 0.14
C ALA A 12 -2.88 -4.87 -0.28
N ILE A 13 -2.50 -5.87 0.52
CA ILE A 13 -1.42 -6.81 0.21
C ILE A 13 -2.07 -8.10 -0.31
N ARG A 14 -1.65 -8.56 -1.50
CA ARG A 14 -2.23 -9.72 -2.16
C ARG A 14 -1.18 -10.77 -2.53
N GLU A 15 -1.48 -12.03 -2.27
CA GLU A 15 -0.66 -13.19 -2.63
C GLU A 15 -1.56 -14.29 -3.21
N GLY A 16 -1.15 -14.92 -4.33
CA GLY A 16 -1.93 -15.99 -4.97
C GLY A 16 -3.36 -15.58 -5.35
N GLY A 17 -3.59 -14.29 -5.65
CA GLY A 17 -4.90 -13.74 -5.98
C GLY A 17 -5.80 -13.42 -4.77
N ARG A 18 -5.37 -13.70 -3.54
CA ARG A 18 -6.14 -13.44 -2.31
C ARG A 18 -5.54 -12.27 -1.53
N THR A 19 -6.37 -11.55 -0.79
CA THR A 19 -5.91 -10.50 0.13
C THR A 19 -5.42 -11.14 1.42
N VAL A 20 -4.19 -10.78 1.82
CA VAL A 20 -3.55 -11.28 3.05
C VAL A 20 -3.33 -10.17 4.08
N GLY A 21 -3.51 -8.91 3.67
CA GLY A 21 -3.41 -7.77 4.57
C GLY A 21 -3.97 -6.50 3.96
N ALA A 22 -4.18 -5.49 4.80
CA ALA A 22 -4.54 -4.14 4.41
C ALA A 22 -3.78 -3.15 5.29
N GLY A 23 -3.47 -1.98 4.73
CA GLY A 23 -2.68 -0.97 5.41
C GLY A 23 -3.01 0.44 4.95
N VAL A 24 -2.40 1.40 5.64
CA VAL A 24 -2.47 2.81 5.34
C VAL A 24 -1.05 3.38 5.37
N VAL A 25 -0.72 4.24 4.42
CA VAL A 25 0.61 4.88 4.36
C VAL A 25 0.73 5.90 5.49
N THR A 26 1.70 5.70 6.39
CA THR A 26 1.95 6.61 7.52
C THR A 26 3.02 7.65 7.20
N GLU A 27 4.02 7.27 6.41
CA GLU A 27 5.16 8.09 6.05
C GLU A 27 5.68 7.68 4.66
N ILE A 28 6.24 8.65 3.91
CA ILE A 28 6.88 8.41 2.62
C ILE A 28 8.37 8.63 2.82
N LEU A 29 9.16 7.60 2.51
CA LEU A 29 10.63 7.62 2.53
C LEU A 29 11.12 7.61 1.07
N GLU A 30 12.14 8.41 0.76
CA GLU A 30 12.75 8.52 -0.58
C GLU A 30 13.88 7.49 -0.81
#